data_AF-A0A0L8FMI2-F1
#
_entry.id   AF-A0A0L8FMI2-F1
#
_cell.length_a   1.000
_cell.length_b   1.000
_cell.length_c   1.000
_cell.angle_alpha   90.00
_cell.angle_beta   90.00
_cell.angle_gamma   90.00
#
_symmetry.space_group_name_H-M   'P 1'
#
loop_
_entity.id
_entity.type
_entity.pdbx_description
1 polymer ?
#
loop_
_entity_poly.entity_id
_entity_poly.type
_entity_poly.pdbx_seq_one_letter_code
_entity_poly.pdbx_strand_id
1 'polypeptide(L)'
;MQHGANANAENAAFWSVLHEATGTGDPELVQLALKYRDFQRYSKRSAGIPDLLQKLKESPDFYVEMKWEFTSWVPLVSRVCPSDVYRVWKSGSNVRIDTTLLGFDSMKWQRGSRSYIFKGRCQTATVMEVDHDNQEVYSETIQIQQMPLMSSILEPTAEEVAARLTSPIMTTFIDTDKIAFERNKSGIWGWRSDRSEVINGYESKVFSASNVELITKTRTEHMTEDDKERCKKVNKTPLVSFLGVAEEENKAQGATNGV
;
A
#
# COMPACT_ATOMS: atom_id res chain seq x y z
N MET A 1 -3.82 -25.30 -10.47
CA MET A 1 -4.43 -24.54 -9.36
C MET A 1 -5.57 -25.28 -8.66
N GLN A 2 -6.29 -26.19 -9.33
CA GLN A 2 -7.38 -27.01 -8.75
C GLN A 2 -6.96 -27.95 -7.61
N HIS A 3 -5.67 -28.29 -7.48
CA HIS A 3 -5.12 -29.13 -6.41
C HIS A 3 -4.45 -28.33 -5.27
N GLY A 4 -4.86 -27.06 -5.05
CA GLY A 4 -4.38 -26.25 -3.91
C GLY A 4 -3.04 -25.53 -4.12
N ALA A 5 -2.56 -25.42 -5.36
CA ALA A 5 -1.36 -24.64 -5.67
C ALA A 5 -1.54 -23.16 -5.30
N ASN A 6 -0.54 -22.54 -4.66
CA ASN A 6 -0.58 -21.14 -4.26
C ASN A 6 -0.40 -20.21 -5.49
N ALA A 7 -1.47 -19.53 -5.90
CA ALA A 7 -1.46 -18.56 -6.99
C ALA A 7 -0.80 -17.22 -6.61
N ASN A 8 -0.46 -17.03 -5.33
CA ASN A 8 0.30 -15.88 -4.83
C ASN A 8 1.79 -16.20 -4.65
N ALA A 9 2.26 -17.35 -5.12
CA ALA A 9 3.68 -17.69 -5.05
C ALA A 9 4.50 -16.74 -5.93
N GLU A 10 5.74 -16.51 -5.51
CA GLU A 10 6.73 -15.75 -6.24
C GLU A 10 7.98 -16.61 -6.47
N ASN A 11 8.66 -16.38 -7.58
CA ASN A 11 9.97 -16.98 -7.83
C ASN A 11 11.10 -16.19 -7.13
N ALA A 12 12.33 -16.70 -7.19
CA ALA A 12 13.50 -16.05 -6.61
C ALA A 12 13.81 -14.65 -7.18
N ALA A 13 13.19 -14.28 -8.31
CA ALA A 13 13.33 -12.97 -8.91
C ALA A 13 12.20 -11.99 -8.50
N PHE A 14 11.31 -12.38 -7.58
CA PHE A 14 10.14 -11.63 -7.11
C PHE A 14 9.04 -11.45 -8.17
N TRP A 15 8.94 -12.38 -9.12
CA TRP A 15 7.82 -12.45 -10.06
C TRP A 15 6.77 -13.41 -9.54
N SER A 16 5.52 -12.93 -9.43
CA SER A 16 4.38 -13.75 -9.04
C SER A 16 3.92 -14.66 -10.18
N VAL A 17 3.11 -15.67 -9.85
CA VAL A 17 2.46 -16.52 -10.86
C VAL A 17 1.68 -15.69 -11.91
N LEU A 18 1.00 -14.62 -11.48
CA LEU A 18 0.33 -13.72 -12.43
C LEU A 18 1.32 -12.95 -13.30
N HIS A 19 2.46 -12.50 -12.74
CA HIS A 19 3.48 -11.81 -13.53
C HIS A 19 4.00 -12.70 -14.66
N GLU A 20 4.31 -13.96 -14.36
CA GLU A 20 4.76 -14.90 -15.39
C GLU A 20 3.67 -15.22 -16.40
N ALA A 21 2.41 -15.38 -15.97
CA ALA A 21 1.28 -15.55 -16.86
C ALA A 21 1.12 -14.35 -17.82
N THR A 22 1.15 -13.11 -17.30
CA THR A 22 1.08 -11.90 -18.12
C THR A 22 2.23 -11.82 -19.12
N GLY A 23 3.45 -12.22 -18.73
CA GLY A 23 4.62 -12.21 -19.62
C GLY A 23 4.49 -13.13 -20.85
N THR A 24 3.58 -14.11 -20.83
CA THR A 24 3.31 -14.97 -22.00
C THR A 24 2.46 -14.29 -23.07
N GLY A 25 1.72 -13.24 -22.72
CA GLY A 25 0.72 -12.62 -23.59
C GLY A 25 -0.57 -13.43 -23.77
N ASP A 26 -0.72 -14.59 -23.11
CA ASP A 26 -1.89 -15.46 -23.23
C ASP A 26 -3.05 -14.97 -22.33
N PRO A 27 -4.17 -14.50 -22.91
CA PRO A 27 -5.29 -13.99 -22.14
C PRO A 27 -5.99 -15.05 -21.28
N GLU A 28 -6.05 -16.31 -21.72
CA GLU A 28 -6.68 -17.39 -20.95
C GLU A 28 -5.85 -17.72 -19.71
N LEU A 29 -4.53 -17.79 -19.87
CA LEU A 29 -3.61 -18.04 -18.77
C LEU A 29 -3.63 -16.90 -17.74
N VAL A 30 -3.66 -15.65 -18.22
CA VAL A 30 -3.79 -14.46 -17.36
C VAL A 30 -5.11 -14.49 -16.59
N GLN A 31 -6.23 -14.75 -17.27
CA GLN A 31 -7.54 -14.81 -16.63
C GLN A 31 -7.56 -15.90 -15.53
N LEU A 32 -7.02 -17.08 -15.83
CA LEU A 32 -6.94 -18.18 -14.88
C LEU A 32 -6.09 -17.80 -13.65
N ALA A 33 -4.88 -17.27 -13.87
CA ALA A 33 -3.99 -16.87 -12.77
C ALA A 33 -4.60 -15.77 -11.91
N LEU A 34 -5.24 -14.79 -12.54
CA LEU A 34 -5.91 -13.66 -11.89
C LEU A 34 -7.07 -14.14 -11.01
N LYS A 35 -7.95 -14.98 -11.56
CA LYS A 35 -9.09 -15.58 -10.84
C LYS A 35 -8.66 -16.30 -9.56
N TYR A 36 -7.69 -17.21 -9.66
CA TYR A 36 -7.27 -18.00 -8.50
C TYR A 36 -6.46 -17.19 -7.50
N ARG A 37 -5.65 -16.22 -7.95
CA ARG A 37 -4.97 -15.28 -7.04
C ARG A 37 -5.99 -14.51 -6.22
N ASP A 38 -7.00 -13.95 -6.87
CA ASP A 38 -8.00 -13.10 -6.23
C ASP A 38 -8.91 -13.92 -5.32
N PHE A 39 -9.29 -15.13 -5.73
CA PHE A 39 -9.93 -16.09 -4.85
C PHE A 39 -9.11 -16.39 -3.59
N GLN A 40 -7.83 -16.74 -3.73
CA GLN A 40 -6.99 -17.05 -2.58
C GLN A 40 -6.75 -15.84 -1.68
N ARG A 41 -6.58 -14.64 -2.26
CA ARG A 41 -6.45 -13.39 -1.49
C ARG A 41 -7.74 -13.06 -0.76
N TYR A 42 -8.87 -13.18 -1.43
CA TYR A 42 -10.19 -12.99 -0.84
C TYR A 42 -10.41 -13.96 0.32
N SER A 43 -10.23 -15.27 0.09
CA SER A 43 -10.37 -16.28 1.15
C SER A 43 -9.44 -16.03 2.34
N LYS A 44 -8.16 -15.69 2.10
CA LYS A 44 -7.22 -15.35 3.18
C LYS A 44 -7.62 -14.08 3.93
N ARG A 45 -8.05 -13.03 3.23
CA ARG A 45 -8.50 -11.78 3.85
C ARG A 45 -9.79 -12.00 4.64
N SER A 46 -10.79 -12.64 4.07
CA SER A 46 -12.07 -12.93 4.72
C SER A 46 -11.91 -13.83 5.95
N ALA A 47 -10.98 -14.79 5.92
CA ALA A 47 -10.64 -15.60 7.09
C ALA A 47 -9.80 -14.84 8.13
N GLY A 48 -8.90 -13.94 7.69
CA GLY A 48 -7.97 -13.22 8.57
C GLY A 48 -8.51 -11.94 9.21
N ILE A 49 -9.55 -11.32 8.65
CA ILE A 49 -10.17 -10.11 9.22
C ILE A 49 -10.71 -10.36 10.64
N PRO A 50 -11.46 -11.45 10.92
CA PRO A 50 -11.86 -11.79 12.29
C PRO A 50 -10.68 -11.89 13.26
N ASP A 51 -9.61 -12.58 12.86
CA ASP A 51 -8.40 -12.72 13.68
C ASP A 51 -7.70 -11.39 13.92
N LEU A 52 -7.64 -10.51 12.91
CA LEU A 52 -7.06 -9.18 13.03
C LEU A 52 -7.89 -8.29 13.98
N LEU A 53 -9.22 -8.34 13.87
CA LEU A 53 -10.12 -7.63 14.78
C LEU A 53 -9.97 -8.12 16.22
N GLN A 54 -9.81 -9.44 16.39
CA GLN A 54 -9.57 -10.04 17.70
C GLN A 54 -8.22 -9.59 18.27
N LYS A 55 -7.14 -9.61 17.47
CA LYS A 55 -5.82 -9.11 17.88
C LYS A 55 -5.85 -7.61 18.23
N LEU A 56 -6.56 -6.81 17.45
CA LEU A 56 -6.79 -5.40 17.78
C LEU A 56 -7.46 -5.27 19.15
N LYS A 57 -8.54 -6.03 19.39
CA LYS A 57 -9.24 -6.02 20.68
C LYS A 57 -8.37 -6.46 21.86
N GLU A 58 -7.54 -7.48 21.67
CA GLU A 58 -6.65 -8.03 22.71
C GLU A 58 -5.42 -7.16 23.00
N SER A 59 -4.95 -6.40 22.00
CA SER A 59 -3.87 -5.45 22.22
C SER A 59 -4.30 -4.38 23.23
N PRO A 60 -3.40 -3.84 24.08
CA PRO A 60 -3.75 -2.73 24.96
C PRO A 60 -4.21 -1.50 24.17
N ASP A 61 -4.99 -0.65 24.81
CA ASP A 61 -5.32 0.65 24.24
C ASP A 61 -4.09 1.54 24.22
N PHE A 62 -3.88 2.27 23.12
CA PHE A 62 -2.67 3.04 22.93
C PHE A 62 -2.91 4.32 22.14
N TYR A 63 -1.93 5.22 22.29
CA TYR A 63 -1.75 6.40 21.48
C TYR A 63 -0.35 6.39 20.86
N VAL A 64 -0.25 6.68 19.57
CA VAL A 64 1.02 6.79 18.85
C VAL A 64 1.01 8.06 18.00
N GLU A 65 2.11 8.82 18.05
CA GLU A 65 2.42 9.86 17.07
C GLU A 65 3.56 9.37 16.17
N MET A 66 3.37 9.45 14.85
CA MET A 66 4.41 9.17 13.86
C MET A 66 4.67 10.44 13.05
N LYS A 67 5.86 11.00 13.20
CA LYS A 67 6.29 12.16 12.42
C LYS A 67 7.02 11.71 11.17
N TRP A 68 6.53 12.16 10.03
CA TRP A 68 7.14 11.95 8.72
C TRP A 68 7.70 13.27 8.23
N GLU A 69 8.96 13.27 7.78
CA GLU A 69 9.59 14.41 7.13
C GLU A 69 10.16 13.93 5.81
N PHE A 70 9.62 14.44 4.70
CA PHE A 70 10.18 14.17 3.39
C PHE A 70 11.31 15.16 3.13
N THR A 71 12.38 14.72 2.47
CA THR A 71 13.51 15.58 2.06
C THR A 71 13.89 15.28 0.63
N SER A 72 14.25 16.31 -0.15
CA SER A 72 14.76 16.16 -1.51
C SER A 72 16.25 16.45 -1.57
N TRP A 73 16.99 15.65 -2.34
CA TRP A 73 18.40 15.87 -2.66
C TRP A 73 18.61 17.03 -3.64
N VAL A 74 17.55 17.46 -4.34
CA VAL A 74 17.59 18.59 -5.27
C VAL A 74 17.68 19.90 -4.48
N PRO A 75 18.70 20.74 -4.72
CA PRO A 75 18.83 22.04 -4.05
C PRO A 75 17.55 22.86 -4.18
N LEU A 76 17.13 23.50 -3.08
CA LEU A 76 15.92 24.35 -2.96
C LEU A 76 14.56 23.62 -2.96
N VAL A 77 14.48 22.34 -3.34
CA VAL A 77 13.22 21.56 -3.31
C VAL A 77 12.90 21.03 -1.92
N SER A 78 13.91 20.86 -1.06
CA SER A 78 13.73 20.37 0.33
C SER A 78 12.82 21.23 1.19
N ARG A 79 12.72 22.54 0.92
CA ARG A 79 11.80 23.46 1.62
C ARG A 79 10.32 23.27 1.27
N VAL A 80 10.04 22.54 0.19
CA VAL A 80 8.68 22.25 -0.32
C VAL A 80 8.27 20.82 0.03
N CYS A 81 9.18 20.02 0.60
CA CYS A 81 8.86 18.68 1.05
C CYS A 81 7.96 18.76 2.30
N PRO A 82 6.84 18.03 2.34
CA PRO A 82 5.89 18.12 3.41
C PRO A 82 6.45 17.36 4.61
N SER A 83 5.97 17.73 5.76
CA SER A 83 5.98 16.86 6.93
C SER A 83 4.56 16.61 7.35
N ASP A 84 4.34 15.46 7.98
CA ASP A 84 3.07 15.17 8.62
C ASP A 84 3.29 14.47 9.95
N VAL A 85 2.28 14.56 10.81
CA VAL A 85 2.24 13.85 12.09
C VAL A 85 0.97 13.02 12.10
N TYR A 86 1.12 11.73 11.88
CA TYR A 86 0.02 10.79 12.06
C TYR A 86 -0.21 10.59 13.54
N ARG A 87 -1.45 10.81 13.97
CA ARG A 87 -1.87 10.54 15.33
C ARG A 87 -2.81 9.36 15.31
N VAL A 88 -2.44 8.29 15.98
CA VAL A 88 -3.18 7.04 16.00
C VAL A 88 -3.68 6.78 17.41
N TRP A 89 -4.99 6.69 17.56
CA TRP A 89 -5.64 6.24 18.79
C TRP A 89 -6.27 4.90 18.54
N LYS A 90 -5.98 3.96 19.42
CA LYS A 90 -6.60 2.64 19.40
C LYS A 90 -7.33 2.45 20.72
N SER A 91 -8.61 2.10 20.66
CA SER A 91 -9.39 1.68 21.82
C SER A 91 -10.31 0.49 21.53
N GLY A 92 -10.13 -0.60 22.27
CA GLY A 92 -10.79 -1.88 21.99
C GLY A 92 -10.50 -2.37 20.58
N SER A 93 -11.52 -2.59 19.77
CA SER A 93 -11.41 -2.95 18.34
C SER A 93 -11.50 -1.76 17.39
N ASN A 94 -11.38 -0.54 17.90
CA ASN A 94 -11.52 0.70 17.12
C ASN A 94 -10.17 1.39 16.97
N VAL A 95 -9.95 1.98 15.81
CA VAL A 95 -8.75 2.76 15.48
C VAL A 95 -9.18 4.08 14.86
N ARG A 96 -8.54 5.17 15.27
CA ARG A 96 -8.63 6.47 14.62
C ARG A 96 -7.23 6.91 14.20
N ILE A 97 -7.11 7.42 12.98
CA ILE A 97 -5.89 7.98 12.43
C ILE A 97 -6.19 9.39 11.96
N ASP A 98 -5.49 10.38 12.50
CA ASP A 98 -5.55 11.76 12.02
C ASP A 98 -4.31 12.06 11.17
N THR A 99 -4.51 12.73 10.03
CA THR A 99 -3.49 13.10 9.05
C THR A 99 -3.77 14.49 8.49
N THR A 100 -2.73 15.20 8.05
CA THR A 100 -2.87 16.50 7.36
C THR A 100 -2.37 16.49 5.92
N LEU A 101 -1.68 15.42 5.52
CA LEU A 101 -1.17 15.21 4.18
C LEU A 101 -2.06 14.20 3.46
N LEU A 102 -2.79 14.70 2.46
CA LEU A 102 -3.81 13.93 1.73
C LEU A 102 -3.21 13.22 0.52
N GLY A 103 -2.22 13.83 -0.11
CA GLY A 103 -1.62 13.28 -1.31
C GLY A 103 -0.67 14.24 -2.02
N PHE A 104 -0.31 13.86 -3.24
CA PHE A 104 0.56 14.62 -4.13
C PHE A 104 0.01 14.55 -5.54
N ASP A 105 -0.35 15.69 -6.10
CA ASP A 105 -0.88 15.80 -7.46
C ASP A 105 -0.28 17.02 -8.14
N SER A 106 0.06 16.89 -9.42
CA SER A 106 0.53 18.00 -10.27
C SER A 106 1.69 18.80 -9.64
N MET A 107 2.64 18.08 -9.04
CA MET A 107 3.81 18.64 -8.34
C MET A 107 3.46 19.49 -7.10
N LYS A 108 2.27 19.33 -6.54
CA LYS A 108 1.79 20.02 -5.33
C LYS A 108 1.29 19.04 -4.29
N TRP A 109 1.60 19.33 -3.03
CA TRP A 109 1.10 18.58 -1.90
C TRP A 109 -0.34 18.98 -1.61
N GLN A 110 -1.22 17.99 -1.57
CA GLN A 110 -2.58 18.18 -1.12
C GLN A 110 -2.58 18.04 0.40
N ARG A 111 -3.04 19.10 1.07
CA ARG A 111 -3.17 19.16 2.51
C ARG A 111 -4.63 19.39 2.88
N GLY A 112 -5.02 18.84 4.01
CA GLY A 112 -6.34 19.03 4.59
C GLY A 112 -6.48 18.18 5.84
N SER A 113 -7.41 18.55 6.70
CA SER A 113 -7.61 17.85 7.97
C SER A 113 -8.52 16.64 7.76
N ARG A 114 -7.97 15.42 7.91
CA ARG A 114 -8.72 14.17 7.79
C ARG A 114 -8.59 13.31 9.03
N SER A 115 -9.70 12.67 9.41
CA SER A 115 -9.71 11.55 10.34
C SER A 115 -10.24 10.29 9.67
N TYR A 116 -9.44 9.24 9.63
CA TYR A 116 -9.87 7.90 9.25
C TYR A 116 -10.24 7.13 10.51
N ILE A 117 -11.49 6.67 10.59
CA ILE A 117 -12.00 5.96 11.75
C ILE A 117 -12.41 4.56 11.32
N PHE A 118 -11.76 3.57 11.90
CA PHE A 118 -12.10 2.17 11.78
C PHE A 118 -12.81 1.70 13.06
N LYS A 119 -14.01 1.14 12.91
CA LYS A 119 -14.78 0.57 14.01
C LYS A 119 -15.03 -0.91 13.75
N GLY A 120 -14.26 -1.77 14.42
CA GLY A 120 -14.46 -3.21 14.39
C GLY A 120 -15.58 -3.65 15.33
N ARG A 121 -16.57 -4.37 14.79
CA ARG A 121 -17.59 -5.12 15.54
C ARG A 121 -17.44 -6.61 15.23
N CYS A 122 -18.09 -7.49 15.99
CA CYS A 122 -17.89 -8.94 15.88
C CYS A 122 -18.05 -9.52 14.47
N GLN A 123 -18.93 -8.95 13.63
CA GLN A 123 -19.21 -9.44 12.26
C GLN A 123 -19.24 -8.33 11.20
N THR A 124 -18.90 -7.10 11.58
CA THR A 124 -18.86 -5.96 10.66
C THR A 124 -17.70 -5.04 10.99
N ALA A 125 -17.18 -4.34 10.00
CA ALA A 125 -16.25 -3.25 10.20
C ALA A 125 -16.79 -2.01 9.50
N THR A 126 -16.85 -0.89 10.20
CA THR A 126 -17.20 0.39 9.59
C THR A 126 -15.94 1.22 9.41
N VAL A 127 -15.69 1.68 8.18
CA VAL A 127 -14.64 2.65 7.86
C VAL A 127 -15.33 3.99 7.63
N MET A 128 -14.76 5.04 8.21
CA MET A 128 -15.24 6.41 8.03
C MET A 128 -14.06 7.30 7.65
N GLU A 129 -14.27 8.16 6.67
CA GLU A 129 -13.40 9.31 6.41
C GLU A 129 -14.15 10.57 6.83
N VAL A 130 -13.58 11.31 7.76
CA VAL A 130 -14.11 12.60 8.22
C VAL A 130 -13.26 13.70 7.60
N ASP A 131 -13.91 14.50 6.75
CA ASP A 131 -13.40 15.74 6.21
C ASP A 131 -13.76 16.88 7.17
N HIS A 132 -12.78 17.34 7.96
CA HIS A 132 -13.03 18.45 8.89
C HIS A 132 -13.11 19.81 8.20
N ASP A 133 -12.52 19.94 7.01
CA ASP A 133 -12.44 21.20 6.28
C ASP A 133 -13.79 21.51 5.61
N ASN A 134 -14.41 20.50 4.99
CA ASN A 134 -15.74 20.59 4.38
C ASN A 134 -16.87 20.14 5.31
N GLN A 135 -16.54 19.63 6.50
CA GLN A 135 -17.49 19.10 7.48
C GLN A 135 -18.34 17.92 6.95
N GLU A 136 -17.71 17.06 6.14
CA GLU A 136 -18.35 15.91 5.53
C GLU A 136 -17.85 14.60 6.14
N VAL A 137 -18.71 13.57 6.13
CA VAL A 137 -18.36 12.23 6.59
C VAL A 137 -18.76 11.22 5.54
N TYR A 138 -17.76 10.57 4.95
CA TYR A 138 -17.97 9.37 4.17
C TYR A 138 -17.92 8.14 5.09
N SER A 139 -18.83 7.19 4.90
CA SER A 139 -18.86 5.97 5.71
C SER A 139 -19.25 4.76 4.89
N GLU A 140 -18.46 3.71 5.02
CA GLU A 140 -18.70 2.40 4.41
C GLU A 140 -18.72 1.33 5.50
N THR A 141 -19.69 0.41 5.44
CA THR A 141 -19.76 -0.74 6.36
C THR A 141 -19.53 -2.03 5.60
N ILE A 142 -18.45 -2.71 5.96
CA ILE A 142 -18.03 -4.00 5.43
C ILE A 142 -18.70 -5.09 6.27
N GLN A 143 -19.46 -5.97 5.63
CA GLN A 143 -19.93 -7.19 6.28
C GLN A 143 -18.85 -8.26 6.26
N ILE A 144 -18.53 -8.78 7.44
CA ILE A 144 -17.59 -9.90 7.62
C ILE A 144 -18.43 -11.18 7.59
N GLN A 145 -19.06 -11.46 6.45
CA GLN A 145 -19.77 -12.72 6.25
C GLN A 145 -18.79 -13.84 5.91
N GLN A 146 -18.91 -14.98 6.60
CA GLN A 146 -18.49 -16.26 6.07
C GLN A 146 -19.55 -16.71 5.06
N MET A 147 -19.44 -16.27 3.80
CA MET A 147 -20.30 -16.79 2.72
C MET A 147 -19.50 -17.72 1.80
N PRO A 148 -20.00 -18.93 1.52
CA PRO A 148 -19.31 -19.92 0.71
C PRO A 148 -19.49 -19.65 -0.79
N LEU A 149 -18.43 -19.90 -1.55
CA LEU A 149 -18.43 -20.32 -2.96
C LEU A 149 -19.33 -19.53 -3.93
N MET A 150 -18.85 -18.38 -4.41
CA MET A 150 -19.19 -17.97 -5.78
C MET A 150 -17.91 -17.73 -6.56
N SER A 151 -17.43 -18.81 -7.20
CA SER A 151 -16.41 -18.76 -8.24
C SER A 151 -16.76 -17.80 -9.39
N SER A 152 -18.03 -17.39 -9.50
CA SER A 152 -18.56 -16.45 -10.50
C SER A 152 -18.49 -14.97 -10.10
N ILE A 153 -18.36 -14.61 -8.81
CA ILE A 153 -18.15 -13.19 -8.39
C ILE A 153 -16.70 -12.75 -8.64
N LEU A 154 -15.77 -13.70 -8.70
CA LEU A 154 -14.33 -13.46 -8.87
C LEU A 154 -13.85 -13.82 -10.29
N GLU A 155 -14.76 -13.98 -11.24
CA GLU A 155 -14.43 -14.10 -12.66
C GLU A 155 -13.86 -12.77 -13.16
N PRO A 156 -12.57 -12.71 -13.56
CA PRO A 156 -12.02 -11.48 -14.07
C PRO A 156 -12.66 -11.10 -15.40
N THR A 157 -13.02 -9.83 -15.56
CA THR A 157 -13.61 -9.34 -16.81
C THR A 157 -12.58 -9.32 -17.93
N ALA A 158 -13.06 -9.33 -19.18
CA ALA A 158 -12.17 -9.19 -20.34
C ALA A 158 -11.37 -7.87 -20.28
N GLU A 159 -11.95 -6.82 -19.72
CA GLU A 159 -11.28 -5.52 -19.52
C GLU A 159 -10.17 -5.62 -18.48
N GLU A 160 -10.37 -6.32 -17.37
CA GLU A 160 -9.33 -6.55 -16.36
C GLU A 160 -8.15 -7.34 -16.92
N VAL A 161 -8.44 -8.36 -17.72
CA VAL A 161 -7.41 -9.15 -18.42
C VAL A 161 -6.66 -8.29 -19.44
N ALA A 162 -7.39 -7.54 -20.28
CA ALA A 162 -6.79 -6.63 -21.25
C ALA A 162 -5.94 -5.55 -20.58
N ALA A 163 -6.39 -4.99 -19.46
CA ALA A 163 -5.65 -4.00 -18.69
C ALA A 163 -4.29 -4.55 -18.21
N ARG A 164 -4.22 -5.84 -17.82
CA ARG A 164 -2.94 -6.48 -17.46
C ARG A 164 -2.05 -6.70 -18.67
N LEU A 165 -2.61 -7.11 -19.80
CA LEU A 165 -1.85 -7.38 -21.03
C LEU A 165 -1.34 -6.09 -21.71
N THR A 166 -1.99 -4.96 -21.46
CA THR A 166 -1.62 -3.65 -22.04
C THR A 166 -0.85 -2.75 -21.08
N SER A 167 -0.51 -3.26 -19.89
CA SER A 167 0.26 -2.54 -18.87
C SER A 167 1.60 -3.23 -18.58
N PRO A 168 2.64 -2.49 -18.17
CA PRO A 168 3.90 -3.07 -17.74
C PRO A 168 3.70 -3.93 -16.50
N ILE A 169 4.41 -5.05 -16.44
CA ILE A 169 4.52 -5.86 -15.23
C ILE A 169 5.59 -5.19 -14.36
N MET A 170 5.25 -4.86 -13.11
CA MET A 170 6.17 -4.22 -12.18
C MET A 170 6.23 -4.98 -10.85
N THR A 171 7.44 -5.18 -10.32
CA THR A 171 7.65 -5.60 -8.93
C THR A 171 8.62 -4.63 -8.27
N THR A 172 8.30 -4.23 -7.04
CA THR A 172 9.11 -3.29 -6.26
C THR A 172 9.35 -3.89 -4.88
N PHE A 173 10.61 -4.02 -4.48
CA PHE A 173 11.00 -4.57 -3.19
C PHE A 173 12.22 -3.84 -2.64
N ILE A 174 12.41 -3.94 -1.31
CA ILE A 174 13.60 -3.44 -0.64
C ILE A 174 14.66 -4.54 -0.72
N ASP A 175 15.84 -4.20 -1.24
CA ASP A 175 17.00 -5.10 -1.18
C ASP A 175 17.52 -5.10 0.26
N THR A 176 17.27 -6.20 0.97
CA THR A 176 17.68 -6.36 2.36
C THR A 176 19.12 -6.83 2.51
N ASP A 177 19.75 -7.34 1.45
CA ASP A 177 21.05 -8.03 1.54
C ASP A 177 22.18 -7.09 1.94
N LYS A 178 22.04 -5.80 1.61
CA LYS A 178 23.06 -4.77 1.87
C LYS A 178 22.74 -3.85 3.05
N ILE A 179 21.55 -3.97 3.65
CA ILE A 179 21.12 -3.05 4.70
C ILE A 179 22.02 -3.20 5.92
N ALA A 180 22.63 -2.10 6.32
CA ALA A 180 23.43 -2.02 7.53
C ALA A 180 22.74 -1.10 8.55
N PHE A 181 22.73 -1.54 9.81
CA PHE A 181 22.25 -0.72 10.92
C PHE A 181 23.43 -0.34 11.83
N GLU A 182 23.55 0.94 12.14
CA GLU A 182 24.56 1.45 13.06
C GLU A 182 23.94 2.30 14.18
N ARG A 183 24.53 2.28 15.38
CA ARG A 183 24.12 3.19 16.46
C ARG A 183 24.44 4.61 16.04
N ASN A 184 23.41 5.45 16.00
CA ASN A 184 23.62 6.86 15.75
C ASN A 184 24.39 7.45 16.95
N LYS A 185 25.37 8.33 16.69
CA LYS A 185 26.23 8.88 17.74
C LYS A 185 26.00 10.38 17.90
N SER A 186 25.93 10.85 19.13
CA SER A 186 25.78 12.26 19.49
C SER A 186 26.98 12.76 20.29
N GLY A 187 27.34 14.04 20.14
CA GLY A 187 28.46 14.68 20.86
C GLY A 187 29.30 15.60 19.97
N ILE A 188 30.07 16.51 20.58
CA ILE A 188 30.96 17.45 19.90
C ILE A 188 32.41 16.98 20.13
N TRP A 189 33.20 16.92 19.05
CA TRP A 189 34.66 16.69 19.04
C TRP A 189 35.20 15.60 20.00
N GLY A 190 35.42 14.38 19.49
CA GLY A 190 36.11 13.30 20.22
C GLY A 190 35.27 12.57 21.29
N TRP A 191 34.24 13.20 21.84
CA TRP A 191 33.37 12.64 22.89
C TRP A 191 32.02 12.19 22.31
N ARG A 192 32.04 11.29 21.33
CA ARG A 192 30.81 10.74 20.74
C ARG A 192 30.33 9.54 21.56
N SER A 193 29.12 9.64 22.12
CA SER A 193 28.41 8.52 22.73
C SER A 193 27.28 8.03 21.81
N ASP A 194 26.84 6.80 22.03
CA ASP A 194 25.64 6.32 21.36
C ASP A 194 24.44 7.19 21.76
N ARG A 195 23.69 7.62 20.76
CA ARG A 195 22.51 8.46 20.93
C ARG A 195 21.37 7.61 21.46
N SER A 196 20.82 8.04 22.58
CA SER A 196 19.54 7.60 23.11
C SER A 196 18.63 8.82 23.23
N GLU A 197 17.34 8.61 23.03
CA GLU A 197 16.31 9.64 23.14
C GLU A 197 15.19 9.14 24.04
N VAL A 198 14.61 10.04 24.82
CA VAL A 198 13.42 9.71 25.62
C VAL A 198 12.19 10.00 24.77
N ILE A 199 11.49 8.94 24.36
CA ILE A 199 10.25 9.03 23.60
C ILE A 199 9.12 8.59 24.53
N ASN A 200 8.21 9.50 24.87
CA ASN A 200 7.09 9.25 25.80
C ASN A 200 7.49 8.62 27.15
N GLY A 201 8.62 9.05 27.70
CA GLY A 201 9.15 8.54 28.97
C GLY A 201 9.95 7.23 28.87
N TYR A 202 10.08 6.65 27.67
CA TYR A 202 10.89 5.46 27.43
C TYR A 202 12.23 5.84 26.81
N GLU A 203 13.32 5.34 27.41
CA GLU A 203 14.66 5.46 26.85
C GLU A 203 14.78 4.58 25.58
N SER A 204 14.99 5.23 24.45
CA SER A 204 15.01 4.62 23.12
C SER A 204 16.38 4.78 22.48
N LYS A 205 16.93 3.69 21.92
CA LYS A 205 18.21 3.72 21.21
C LYS A 205 17.99 4.18 19.77
N VAL A 206 18.83 5.11 19.30
CA VAL A 206 18.72 5.63 17.94
C VAL A 206 19.66 4.86 17.01
N PHE A 207 19.11 4.33 15.91
CA PHE A 207 19.86 3.64 14.85
C PHE A 207 19.72 4.38 13.52
N SER A 208 20.78 4.33 12.72
CA SER A 208 20.75 4.73 11.30
C SER A 208 20.76 3.45 10.45
N ALA A 209 19.89 3.39 9.44
CA ALA A 209 19.94 2.36 8.40
C ALA A 209 20.66 2.94 7.17
N SER A 210 21.61 2.20 6.62
CA SER A 210 22.34 2.55 5.39
C SER A 210 22.18 1.46 4.34
N ASN A 211 22.39 1.82 3.06
CA ASN A 211 22.23 0.95 1.90
C ASN A 211 20.82 0.35 1.74
N VAL A 212 19.79 1.10 2.16
CA VAL A 212 18.41 0.74 1.85
C VAL A 212 18.17 1.05 0.38
N GLU A 213 18.26 0.03 -0.47
CA GLU A 213 18.01 0.14 -1.91
C GLU A 213 16.56 -0.31 -2.20
N LEU A 214 15.82 0.54 -2.91
CA LEU A 214 14.51 0.19 -3.44
C LEU A 214 14.69 -0.26 -4.89
N ILE A 215 14.45 -1.54 -5.17
CA ILE A 215 14.59 -2.11 -6.50
C ILE A 215 13.22 -2.22 -7.14
N THR A 216 13.02 -1.54 -8.27
CA THR A 216 11.86 -1.73 -9.15
C THR A 216 12.31 -2.45 -10.42
N LYS A 217 11.68 -3.59 -10.72
CA LYS A 217 11.87 -4.32 -11.97
C LYS A 217 10.63 -4.17 -12.83
N THR A 218 10.84 -3.96 -14.13
CA THR A 218 9.76 -3.77 -15.11
C THR A 218 9.94 -4.72 -16.29
N ARG A 219 8.85 -5.37 -16.69
CA ARG A 219 8.75 -6.29 -17.85
C ARG A 219 7.63 -5.81 -18.78
N THR A 220 7.90 -5.85 -20.09
CA THR A 220 7.01 -5.31 -21.15
C THR A 220 6.99 -6.16 -22.41
N GLU A 221 7.59 -7.34 -22.38
CA GLU A 221 7.70 -8.24 -23.53
C GLU A 221 6.34 -8.70 -24.09
N HIS A 222 5.29 -8.72 -23.26
CA HIS A 222 3.93 -9.08 -23.65
C HIS A 222 3.16 -7.92 -24.30
N MET A 223 3.70 -6.70 -24.22
CA MET A 223 3.03 -5.48 -24.69
C MET A 223 3.36 -5.20 -26.16
N THR A 224 2.40 -4.62 -26.87
CA THR A 224 2.63 -4.05 -28.20
C THR A 224 3.48 -2.78 -28.12
N GLU A 225 4.07 -2.35 -29.25
CA GLU A 225 4.82 -1.08 -29.28
C GLU A 225 3.91 0.13 -28.98
N ASP A 226 2.67 0.12 -29.48
CA ASP A 226 1.68 1.16 -29.20
C ASP A 226 1.37 1.26 -27.69
N ASP A 227 1.22 0.12 -27.01
CA ASP A 227 1.04 0.07 -25.56
C ASP A 227 2.25 0.62 -24.80
N LYS A 228 3.46 0.24 -25.22
CA LYS A 228 4.71 0.75 -24.63
C LYS A 228 4.81 2.27 -24.78
N GLU A 229 4.47 2.82 -25.94
CA GLU A 229 4.44 4.26 -26.17
C GLU A 229 3.39 4.98 -25.33
N ARG A 230 2.20 4.40 -25.20
CA ARG A 230 1.13 4.91 -24.33
C ARG A 230 1.60 4.97 -22.87
N CYS A 231 2.23 3.90 -22.36
CA CYS A 231 2.72 3.86 -20.99
C CYS A 231 3.88 4.82 -20.72
N LYS A 232 4.77 5.08 -21.69
CA LYS A 232 5.86 6.07 -21.56
C LYS A 232 5.34 7.50 -21.32
N LYS A 233 4.13 7.82 -21.81
CA LYS A 233 3.51 9.14 -21.64
C LYS A 233 2.88 9.33 -20.26
N VAL A 234 2.60 8.23 -19.55
CA VAL A 234 2.03 8.24 -18.19
C VAL A 234 3.19 8.14 -17.19
N ASN A 235 3.69 9.29 -16.74
CA ASN A 235 4.77 9.39 -15.75
C ASN A 235 4.37 8.76 -14.40
N LYS A 236 4.55 7.45 -14.22
CA LYS A 236 4.40 6.79 -12.91
C LYS A 236 5.75 6.74 -12.23
N THR A 237 5.92 7.48 -11.14
CA THR A 237 7.16 7.41 -10.35
C THR A 237 7.18 6.11 -9.53
N PRO A 238 8.34 5.45 -9.37
CA PRO A 238 8.47 4.19 -8.61
C PRO A 238 7.94 4.27 -7.17
N LEU A 239 7.99 5.47 -6.57
CA LEU A 239 7.50 5.72 -5.20
C LEU A 239 5.97 5.55 -5.07
N VAL A 240 5.20 5.88 -6.10
CA VAL A 240 3.73 5.72 -6.10
C VAL A 240 3.35 4.23 -6.11
N SER A 241 4.15 3.39 -6.76
CA SER A 241 3.98 1.93 -6.74
C SER A 241 4.38 1.30 -5.40
N PHE A 242 5.39 1.84 -4.71
CA PHE A 242 5.83 1.35 -3.39
C PHE A 242 4.84 1.68 -2.27
N LEU A 243 4.21 2.86 -2.33
CA LEU A 243 3.23 3.31 -1.33
C LEU A 243 1.83 2.66 -1.51
N GLY A 244 1.64 1.79 -2.50
CA GLY A 244 0.36 1.13 -2.75
C GLY A 244 -0.74 2.04 -3.32
N VAL A 245 -0.42 3.30 -3.65
CA VAL A 245 -1.39 4.32 -4.11
C VAL A 245 -1.87 4.05 -5.55
N ALA A 246 -1.15 3.24 -6.33
CA ALA A 246 -1.43 3.00 -7.74
C ALA A 246 -2.60 2.03 -8.04
N GLU A 247 -3.25 1.42 -7.03
CA GLU A 247 -4.36 0.48 -7.28
C GLU A 247 -5.75 1.12 -7.35
N GLU A 248 -5.94 2.39 -6.96
CA GLU A 248 -7.28 3.01 -6.87
C GLU A 248 -7.72 3.86 -8.08
N GLU A 249 -6.81 4.36 -8.92
CA GLU A 249 -7.20 5.29 -10.00
C GLU A 249 -7.95 4.67 -11.19
N ASN A 250 -7.94 3.34 -11.36
CA ASN A 250 -8.63 2.71 -12.49
C ASN A 250 -10.15 2.56 -12.32
N LYS A 251 -10.73 2.92 -11.17
CA LYS A 251 -12.20 2.94 -10.99
C LYS A 251 -12.86 4.28 -11.36
N ALA A 252 -12.09 5.37 -11.48
CA ALA A 252 -12.66 6.70 -11.67
C ALA A 252 -12.90 7.11 -13.15
N GLN A 253 -12.45 6.33 -14.13
CA GLN A 253 -12.59 6.69 -15.56
C GLN A 253 -13.75 6.00 -16.30
N GLY A 254 -14.65 5.28 -15.60
CA GLY A 254 -15.76 4.55 -16.22
C GLY A 254 -17.15 5.21 -16.12
N ALA A 255 -17.32 6.33 -15.42
CA ALA A 255 -18.63 6.92 -15.17
C ALA A 255 -18.79 8.31 -15.82
N THR A 256 -18.72 8.38 -17.14
CA THR A 256 -19.32 9.50 -17.89
C THR A 256 -20.04 8.99 -19.14
N ASN A 257 -21.37 8.98 -19.06
CA ASN A 257 -22.36 9.39 -20.07
C ASN A 257 -23.56 8.44 -20.15
N GLY A 258 -24.72 8.94 -19.73
CA GLY A 258 -26.01 8.31 -19.94
C GLY A 258 -27.15 9.20 -19.42
N VAL A 259 -27.46 10.22 -20.23
CA VAL A 259 -28.66 11.10 -20.29
C VAL A 259 -29.35 11.49 -18.98
#